data_AF-A0A8T6FVK4-F1
#
_entry.id   AF-A0A8T6FVK4-F1
#
_cell.length_a   1.000
_cell.length_b   1.000
_cell.length_c   1.000
_cell.angle_alpha   90.00
_cell.angle_beta   90.00
_cell.angle_gamma   90.00
#
_symmetry.space_group_name_H-M   'P 1'
#
loop_
_entity.id
_entity.type
_entity.pdbx_description
1 polymer ?
#
loop_
_entity_poly.entity_id
_entity_poly.type
_entity_poly.pdbx_seq_one_letter_code
_entity_poly.pdbx_strand_id
1 'polypeptide(L)'
;MSEEPETLVTEEMIEAKGVWGDEDTSHPVTESDIRKWAIATYWPDKPPPLYWDDDYARGTKWGGIIAPRDFNPFAWPVDRPGRGGGGPAAPAGAAPRAAPPSTPRRP
;
A
#
# COMPACT_ATOMS: atom_id res chain seq x y z
N MET A 1 38.02 2.27 -2.06
CA MET A 1 37.18 3.48 -2.16
C MET A 1 36.02 3.08 -3.05
N SER A 2 34.82 2.99 -2.49
CA SER A 2 33.64 2.67 -3.30
C SER A 2 33.27 3.94 -4.06
N GLU A 3 33.35 3.89 -5.40
CA GLU A 3 32.83 4.96 -6.25
C GLU A 3 31.31 5.03 -6.06
N GLU A 4 30.82 6.21 -5.65
CA GLU A 4 29.39 6.47 -5.63
C GLU A 4 28.92 6.79 -7.05
N PRO A 5 27.79 6.21 -7.50
CA PRO A 5 27.30 6.46 -8.85
C PRO A 5 26.86 7.91 -9.02
N GLU A 6 27.11 8.47 -10.20
CA GLU A 6 26.72 9.84 -10.57
C GLU A 6 25.18 10.04 -10.54
N THR A 7 24.40 8.96 -10.65
CA THR A 7 22.93 8.99 -10.60
C THR A 7 22.34 7.73 -10.00
N LEU A 8 21.15 7.85 -9.39
CA LEU A 8 20.32 6.74 -8.91
C LEU A 8 19.34 6.22 -9.96
N VAL A 9 19.29 6.83 -11.14
CA VAL A 9 18.45 6.39 -12.26
C VAL A 9 19.19 5.29 -13.02
N THR A 10 18.66 4.07 -12.99
CA THR A 10 19.23 2.93 -13.71
C THR A 10 18.87 2.96 -15.19
N GLU A 11 19.63 2.26 -16.02
CA GLU A 11 19.31 2.11 -17.45
C GLU A 11 17.91 1.48 -17.64
N GLU A 12 17.56 0.49 -16.83
CA GLU A 12 16.21 -0.13 -16.84
C GLU A 12 15.09 0.91 -16.58
N MET A 13 15.31 1.89 -15.70
CA MET A 13 14.35 2.97 -15.47
C MET A 13 14.24 3.92 -16.66
N ILE A 14 15.33 4.11 -17.42
CA ILE A 14 15.32 4.92 -18.65
C ILE A 14 14.54 4.19 -19.74
N GLU A 15 14.79 2.89 -19.91
CA GLU A 15 14.10 2.03 -20.87
C GLU A 15 12.60 1.92 -20.58
N ALA A 16 12.19 1.94 -19.31
CA ALA A 16 10.79 1.90 -18.90
C ALA A 16 9.99 3.19 -19.24
N LYS A 17 10.65 4.29 -19.62
CA LYS A 17 9.96 5.56 -19.87
C LYS A 17 9.01 5.47 -21.06
N GLY A 18 7.72 5.73 -20.79
CA GLY A 18 6.68 5.69 -21.81
C GLY A 18 6.23 4.28 -22.20
N VAL A 19 6.75 3.26 -21.50
CA VAL A 19 6.29 1.87 -21.63
C VAL A 19 5.20 1.63 -20.58
N TRP A 20 4.07 1.06 -21.01
CA TRP A 20 3.01 0.65 -20.10
C TRP A 20 3.43 -0.60 -19.33
N GLY A 21 3.19 -0.60 -18.02
CA GLY A 21 3.43 -1.77 -17.17
C GLY A 21 2.31 -2.80 -17.26
N ASP A 22 2.48 -3.90 -16.55
CA ASP A 22 1.48 -4.96 -16.43
C ASP A 22 0.22 -4.48 -15.70
N GLU A 23 -0.90 -5.14 -15.98
CA GLU A 23 -2.16 -4.92 -15.29
C GLU A 23 -2.11 -5.48 -13.86
N ASP A 24 -2.76 -4.79 -12.92
CA ASP A 24 -2.92 -5.25 -11.54
C ASP A 24 -4.41 -5.29 -11.15
N THR A 25 -4.76 -6.12 -10.19
CA THR A 25 -6.14 -6.34 -9.74
C THR A 25 -6.42 -5.61 -8.44
N SER A 26 -7.41 -4.72 -8.44
CA SER A 26 -7.97 -4.21 -7.20
C SER A 26 -8.93 -5.24 -6.59
N HIS A 27 -8.71 -5.56 -5.32
CA HIS A 27 -9.64 -6.40 -4.57
C HIS A 27 -10.89 -5.63 -4.15
N PRO A 28 -11.99 -6.33 -3.82
CA PRO A 28 -13.20 -5.67 -3.32
C PRO A 28 -12.91 -4.75 -2.13
N VAL A 29 -13.32 -3.50 -2.27
CA VAL A 29 -13.14 -2.48 -1.23
C VAL A 29 -14.19 -2.68 -0.14
N THR A 30 -13.74 -2.81 1.10
CA THR A 30 -14.64 -2.86 2.26
C THR A 30 -14.77 -1.49 2.91
N GLU A 31 -15.84 -1.29 3.70
CA GLU A 31 -15.99 -0.08 4.50
C GLU A 31 -14.82 0.12 5.49
N SER A 32 -14.21 -0.97 5.97
CA SER A 32 -13.05 -0.86 6.85
C SER A 32 -11.84 -0.25 6.14
N ASP A 33 -11.67 -0.51 4.84
CA ASP A 33 -10.54 0.04 4.06
C ASP A 33 -10.72 1.54 3.87
N ILE A 34 -11.95 1.94 3.56
CA ILE A 34 -12.35 3.35 3.43
C ILE A 34 -12.12 4.10 4.75
N ARG A 35 -12.61 3.55 5.87
CA ARG A 35 -12.43 4.13 7.21
C ARG A 35 -10.95 4.33 7.55
N LYS A 36 -10.13 3.30 7.37
CA LYS A 36 -8.70 3.34 7.65
C LYS A 36 -7.98 4.37 6.78
N TRP A 37 -8.29 4.42 5.48
CA TRP A 37 -7.72 5.42 4.57
C TRP A 37 -8.09 6.84 5.02
N ALA A 38 -9.37 7.11 5.26
CA ALA A 38 -9.83 8.43 5.67
C ALA A 38 -9.20 8.90 6.99
N ILE A 39 -9.03 8.01 7.98
CA ILE A 39 -8.33 8.33 9.23
C ILE A 39 -6.86 8.68 8.96
N ALA A 40 -6.19 7.93 8.07
CA ALA A 40 -4.79 8.13 7.77
C ALA A 40 -4.54 9.44 7.00
N THR A 41 -5.35 9.76 6.00
CA THR A 41 -5.10 10.92 5.12
C THR A 41 -5.58 12.24 5.69
N TYR A 42 -6.57 12.22 6.59
CA TYR A 42 -7.03 13.44 7.27
C TYR A 42 -6.24 13.78 8.53
N TRP A 43 -5.35 12.90 9.01
CA TRP A 43 -4.58 13.15 10.22
C TRP A 43 -3.80 14.48 10.14
N PRO A 44 -3.79 15.31 11.21
CA PRO A 44 -4.34 15.05 12.56
C PRO A 44 -5.83 15.37 12.73
N ASP A 45 -6.48 15.88 11.69
CA ASP A 45 -7.87 16.31 11.74
C ASP A 45 -8.85 15.13 11.68
N LYS A 46 -10.07 15.39 12.15
CA LYS A 46 -11.15 14.40 12.07
C LYS A 46 -11.68 14.32 10.63
N PRO A 47 -11.74 13.13 10.00
CA PRO A 47 -12.29 12.98 8.67
C PRO A 47 -13.79 13.29 8.61
N PRO A 48 -14.32 13.76 7.47
CA PRO A 48 -15.76 13.93 7.25
C PRO A 48 -16.55 12.66 7.59
N PRO A 49 -17.71 12.76 8.28
CA PRO A 49 -18.47 11.60 8.74
C PRO A 49 -18.94 10.70 7.59
N LEU A 50 -19.11 11.26 6.39
CA LEU A 50 -19.46 10.51 5.18
C LEU A 50 -18.52 9.31 4.88
N TYR A 51 -17.28 9.34 5.38
CA TYR A 51 -16.28 8.30 5.10
C TYR A 51 -16.13 7.26 6.21
N TRP A 52 -16.76 7.44 7.37
CA TRP A 52 -16.55 6.53 8.49
C TRP A 52 -17.74 6.27 9.40
N ASP A 53 -18.69 7.21 9.45
CA ASP A 53 -19.93 7.13 10.21
C ASP A 53 -21.03 6.57 9.32
N ASP A 54 -21.38 5.32 9.56
CA ASP A 54 -22.35 4.56 8.79
C ASP A 54 -23.80 5.05 9.00
N ASP A 55 -24.14 5.47 10.22
CA ASP A 55 -25.45 6.07 10.52
C ASP A 55 -25.62 7.40 9.79
N TYR A 56 -24.61 8.27 9.83
CA TYR A 56 -24.60 9.51 9.07
C TYR A 56 -24.71 9.25 7.56
N ALA A 57 -23.90 8.33 7.04
CA ALA A 57 -23.80 8.08 5.60
C ALA A 57 -25.09 7.46 5.03
N ARG A 58 -25.78 6.59 5.77
CA ARG A 58 -27.13 6.08 5.44
C ARG A 58 -28.15 7.19 5.22
N GLY A 59 -28.06 8.28 5.98
CA GLY A 59 -28.95 9.44 5.85
C GLY A 59 -28.68 10.30 4.61
N THR A 60 -27.61 10.01 3.85
CA THR A 60 -27.25 10.74 2.63
C THR A 60 -27.79 10.04 1.38
N LYS A 61 -27.70 10.72 0.24
CA LYS A 61 -28.08 10.15 -1.07
C LYS A 61 -27.30 8.89 -1.47
N TRP A 62 -26.18 8.60 -0.80
CA TRP A 62 -25.34 7.45 -1.11
C TRP A 62 -25.78 6.17 -0.38
N GLY A 63 -26.59 6.29 0.68
CA GLY A 63 -27.13 5.14 1.42
C GLY A 63 -26.11 4.34 2.23
N GLY A 64 -24.86 4.81 2.34
CA GLY A 64 -23.77 4.16 3.05
C GLY A 64 -22.46 4.93 2.87
N ILE A 65 -21.42 4.46 3.54
CA ILE A 65 -20.09 5.07 3.46
C ILE A 65 -19.55 4.99 2.02
N ILE A 66 -18.92 6.08 1.57
CA ILE A 66 -18.22 6.12 0.28
C ILE A 66 -16.73 6.43 0.47
N ALA A 67 -15.93 6.02 -0.50
CA ALA A 67 -14.50 6.31 -0.50
C ALA A 67 -14.21 7.82 -0.71
N PRO A 68 -13.20 8.38 -0.02
CA PRO A 68 -12.61 9.67 -0.38
C PRO A 68 -12.13 9.71 -1.84
N ARG A 69 -12.04 10.91 -2.42
CA ARG A 69 -11.64 11.08 -3.84
C ARG A 69 -10.22 10.61 -4.14
N ASP A 70 -9.36 10.63 -3.14
CA ASP A 70 -7.96 10.23 -3.16
C ASP A 70 -7.75 8.77 -2.75
N PHE A 71 -8.82 8.02 -2.46
CA PHE A 71 -8.72 6.62 -2.06
C PHE A 71 -8.01 5.79 -3.13
N ASN A 72 -6.93 5.09 -2.72
CA ASN A 72 -6.21 4.18 -3.59
C ASN A 72 -6.67 2.72 -3.34
N PRO A 73 -7.38 2.08 -4.29
CA PRO A 73 -7.84 0.69 -4.12
C PRO A 73 -6.71 -0.35 -4.19
N PHE A 74 -5.48 0.06 -4.52
CA PHE A 74 -4.29 -0.79 -4.56
C PHE A 74 -3.40 -0.63 -3.31
N ALA A 75 -3.87 0.05 -2.26
CA ALA A 75 -3.06 0.36 -1.07
C ALA A 75 -2.74 -0.85 -0.17
N TRP A 76 -3.45 -1.97 -0.33
CA TRP A 76 -3.38 -3.12 0.56
C TRP A 76 -3.05 -4.43 -0.18
N PRO A 77 -1.95 -4.49 -0.95
CA PRO A 77 -1.60 -5.72 -1.64
C PRO A 77 -1.17 -6.78 -0.61
N VAL A 78 -1.63 -8.02 -0.78
CA VAL A 78 -1.22 -9.16 0.07
C VAL A 78 0.24 -9.50 -0.22
N ASP A 79 0.55 -9.67 -1.49
CA ASP A 79 1.90 -9.81 -1.99
C ASP A 79 2.39 -8.45 -2.45
N ARG A 80 3.53 -7.99 -1.93
CA ARG A 80 4.13 -6.80 -2.52
C ARG A 80 4.43 -7.12 -3.99
N PRO A 81 4.02 -6.27 -4.94
CA PRO A 81 4.49 -6.43 -6.31
C PRO A 81 6.00 -6.53 -6.22
N GLY A 82 6.54 -7.62 -6.78
CA GLY A 82 7.99 -7.76 -6.91
C GLY A 82 8.48 -6.44 -7.50
N ARG A 83 9.53 -5.86 -6.91
CA ARG A 83 10.08 -4.58 -7.37
C ARG A 83 10.34 -4.69 -8.87
N GLY A 84 9.40 -4.25 -9.70
CA GLY A 84 9.58 -4.12 -11.13
C GLY A 84 10.60 -2.99 -11.27
N GLY A 85 11.85 -3.33 -11.61
CA GLY A 85 12.95 -2.37 -11.63
C GLY A 85 14.10 -2.68 -10.66
N GLY A 86 14.96 -3.66 -11.00
CA GLY A 86 16.40 -3.65 -10.72
C GLY A 86 16.93 -3.15 -9.38
N GLY A 87 16.51 -3.74 -8.25
CA GLY A 87 17.34 -3.67 -7.04
C GLY A 87 18.44 -4.72 -7.09
N PRO A 88 19.71 -4.44 -6.67
CA PRO A 88 20.67 -5.51 -6.54
C PRO A 88 20.08 -6.56 -5.60
N ALA A 89 20.04 -7.81 -6.09
CA ALA A 89 19.67 -8.95 -5.26
C ALA A 89 20.47 -8.84 -3.95
N ALA A 90 19.78 -8.99 -2.81
CA ALA A 90 20.49 -9.20 -1.56
C ALA A 90 21.49 -10.34 -1.80
N PRO A 91 22.77 -10.19 -1.39
CA PRO A 91 23.78 -11.18 -1.69
C PRO A 91 23.28 -12.55 -1.21
N ALA A 92 23.39 -13.55 -2.09
CA ALA A 92 23.06 -14.93 -1.79
C ALA A 92 23.85 -15.35 -0.54
N GLY A 93 23.17 -15.39 0.61
CA GLY A 93 23.79 -15.58 1.93
C GLY A 93 23.21 -14.75 3.07
N ALA A 94 22.35 -13.76 2.80
CA ALA A 94 21.60 -13.10 3.87
C ALA A 94 20.57 -14.08 4.46
N ALA A 95 20.92 -14.68 5.61
CA ALA A 95 20.01 -15.54 6.34
C ALA A 95 18.68 -14.79 6.60
N PRO A 96 17.52 -15.44 6.40
CA PRO A 96 16.25 -14.83 6.78
C PRO A 96 16.34 -14.46 8.26
N ARG A 97 15.96 -13.22 8.60
CA ARG A 97 15.82 -12.81 10.00
C ARG A 97 14.97 -13.85 10.70
N ALA A 98 15.56 -14.55 11.66
CA ALA A 98 14.87 -15.57 12.43
C ALA A 98 13.58 -14.98 13.01
N ALA A 99 12.47 -15.70 12.81
CA ALA A 99 11.22 -15.36 13.47
C ALA A 99 11.46 -15.37 15.00
N PRO A 100 10.89 -14.42 15.76
CA PRO A 100 10.93 -14.50 17.21
C PRO A 100 10.28 -15.83 17.63
N PRO A 101 10.82 -16.53 18.65
CA PRO A 101 10.28 -17.81 19.07
C PRO A 101 8.81 -17.67 19.45
N SER A 102 7.97 -18.52 18.88
CA SER A 102 6.56 -18.63 19.25
C SER A 102 6.46 -18.99 20.72
N THR A 103 6.04 -18.05 21.56
CA THR A 103 5.67 -18.33 22.94
C THR A 103 4.53 -19.35 22.93
N PRO A 104 4.66 -20.52 23.59
CA PRO A 104 3.56 -21.46 23.67
C PRO A 104 2.40 -20.81 24.42
N ARG A 105 1.23 -20.77 23.78
CA ARG A 105 -0.04 -20.42 24.41
C ARG A 105 -0.30 -21.48 25.49
N ARG A 106 -0.25 -21.09 26.77
CA ARG A 106 -0.64 -22.00 27.87
C ARG A 106 -2.12 -22.38 27.72
N PRO A 107 -2.49 -23.62 28.14
CA PRO A 107 -3.86 -24.11 28.07
C PRO A 107 -4.81 -23.31 28.95
#